data_AF-A0A455UF36-F1
#
_entry.id   AF-A0A455UF36-F1
#
_cell.length_a   1.000
_cell.length_b   1.000
_cell.length_c   1.000
_cell.angle_alpha   90.00
_cell.angle_beta   90.00
_cell.angle_gamma   90.00
#
_symmetry.space_group_name_H-M   'P 1'
#
loop_
_entity.id
_entity.type
_entity.pdbx_description
1 polymer ?
#
loop_
_entity_poly.entity_id
_entity_poly.type
_entity_poly.pdbx_seq_one_letter_code
_entity_poly.pdbx_strand_id
1 'polypeptide(L)' 'MQCKAHIVLFINNYGAAGGVALPFGGVGSSGHGRDKGFEGLRSYTRIKTVAIKHD' A
#
# COMPACT_ATOMS: atom_id res chain seq x y z
N MET A 1 23.45 9.56 4.53
CA MET A 1 23.08 8.43 3.66
C MET A 1 21.57 8.45 3.47
N GLN A 2 21.08 9.14 2.42
CA GLN A 2 19.65 9.17 2.10
C GLN A 2 19.34 7.96 1.21
N CYS A 3 18.90 6.85 1.81
CA CYS A 3 18.33 5.76 1.02
C CYS A 3 16.99 6.24 0.46
N LYS A 4 16.97 6.68 -0.80
CA LYS A 4 15.75 6.77 -1.61
C LYS A 4 15.27 5.36 -1.95
N ALA A 5 14.86 4.62 -0.92
CA ALA A 5 14.15 3.36 -1.09
C ALA A 5 12.67 3.70 -1.31
N HIS A 6 12.33 3.80 -2.58
CA HIS A 6 10.97 4.04 -3.05
C HIS A 6 10.12 2.73 -3.09
N ILE A 7 10.76 1.61 -2.74
CA ILE A 7 10.22 0.28 -2.38
C ILE A 7 10.33 0.12 -0.84
N VAL A 8 9.79 -0.95 -0.25
CA VAL A 8 9.86 -1.24 1.19
C VAL A 8 11.32 -1.36 1.67
N LEU A 9 11.71 -0.56 2.67
CA LEU A 9 13.01 -0.60 3.33
C LEU A 9 12.95 -1.52 4.54
N PHE A 10 13.79 -2.56 4.56
CA PHE A 10 13.94 -3.44 5.72
C PHE A 10 15.27 -3.16 6.42
N ILE A 11 15.24 -2.94 7.73
CA ILE A 11 16.43 -2.75 8.56
C ILE A 11 16.71 -4.09 9.28
N ASN A 12 17.94 -4.60 9.15
CA ASN A 12 18.43 -5.81 9.82
C ASN A 12 17.68 -7.13 9.51
N ASN A 13 16.81 -7.14 8.49
CA ASN A 13 16.17 -8.34 7.96
C ASN A 13 15.78 -8.11 6.48
N TYR A 14 15.43 -9.16 5.73
CA TYR A 14 14.91 -9.05 4.37
C TYR A 14 13.56 -9.76 4.24
N GLY A 15 12.54 -9.07 3.72
CA GLY A 15 11.24 -9.69 3.40
C GLY A 15 10.25 -9.87 4.57
N ALA A 16 10.57 -9.35 5.76
CA ALA A 16 9.69 -9.28 6.95
C ALA A 16 8.77 -10.49 7.17
N ALA A 17 9.33 -11.70 7.06
CA ALA A 17 8.63 -12.96 7.34
C ALA A 17 7.24 -13.08 6.68
N GLY A 18 7.14 -12.70 5.40
CA GLY A 18 5.93 -12.83 4.56
C GLY A 18 5.13 -11.53 4.40
N GLY A 19 5.26 -10.59 5.35
CA GLY A 19 4.81 -9.20 5.19
C GLY A 19 3.32 -9.01 4.85
N VAL A 20 2.44 -9.90 5.28
CA VAL A 20 0.99 -9.86 4.97
C VAL A 20 0.33 -8.56 5.38
N ALA A 21 0.69 -8.02 6.54
CA ALA A 21 0.11 -6.78 7.07
C ALA A 21 0.78 -5.50 6.51
N LEU A 22 1.94 -5.64 5.85
CA LEU A 22 2.75 -4.50 5.42
C LEU A 22 2.39 -4.13 3.97
N PRO A 23 1.98 -2.88 3.70
CA PRO A 23 1.68 -2.45 2.34
C PRO A 23 2.95 -2.41 1.50
N PHE A 24 3.01 -3.25 0.48
CA PHE A 24 4.10 -3.35 -0.47
C PHE A 24 3.78 -2.55 -1.73
N GLY A 25 4.72 -1.78 -2.26
CA GLY A 25 4.53 -1.09 -3.53
C GLY A 25 5.72 -0.22 -3.88
N GLY A 26 5.92 -0.01 -5.19
CA GLY A 26 6.95 0.85 -5.73
C GLY A 26 6.41 2.24 -6.08
N VAL A 27 7.32 3.13 -6.46
CA VAL A 27 6.99 4.36 -7.20
C VAL A 27 7.97 4.53 -8.37
N GLY A 28 7.57 5.20 -9.45
CA GLY A 28 8.38 5.39 -10.65
C GLY A 28 8.38 4.18 -11.58
N SER A 29 9.54 3.77 -12.10
CA SER A 29 9.66 2.61 -13.00
C SER A 29 9.37 1.27 -12.32
N SER A 30 9.34 1.23 -10.98
CA SER A 30 8.96 0.04 -10.19
C SER A 30 7.44 -0.19 -10.10
N GLY A 31 6.64 0.65 -10.76
CA GLY A 31 5.17 0.59 -10.76
C GLY A 31 4.53 1.60 -9.80
N HIS A 32 3.19 1.59 -9.78
CA HIS A 32 2.36 2.47 -8.96
C HIS A 32 1.27 1.65 -8.25
N GLY A 33 0.95 2.02 -7.01
CA GLY A 33 -0.03 1.32 -6.18
C GLY A 33 0.61 0.61 -4.98
N ARG A 34 -0.24 0.13 -4.07
CA ARG A 34 0.14 -0.62 -2.87
C ARG A 34 -0.71 -1.90 -2.82
N ASP A 35 -0.04 -3.03 -2.66
CA ASP A 35 -0.62 -4.35 -2.45
C ASP A 35 -0.28 -4.86 -1.04
N LYS A 36 -1.06 -5.82 -0.52
CA LYS A 36 -0.99 -6.33 0.86
C LYS A 36 -1.37 -5.28 1.92
N GLY A 37 -1.58 -5.73 3.15
CA GLY A 37 -2.09 -4.88 4.23
C GLY A 37 -3.46 -4.25 3.92
N PHE A 38 -3.87 -3.31 4.77
CA PHE A 38 -5.15 -2.62 4.61
C PHE A 38 -5.19 -1.69 3.38
N GLU A 39 -4.05 -1.09 3.04
CA GLU A 39 -3.93 -0.23 1.86
C GLU A 39 -4.10 -1.01 0.55
N GLY A 40 -3.72 -2.30 0.52
CA GLY A 40 -4.01 -3.21 -0.58
C GLY A 40 -5.51 -3.42 -0.81
N LEU A 41 -6.28 -3.65 0.27
CA LEU A 41 -7.74 -3.81 0.16
C LEU A 41 -8.42 -2.57 -0.42
N ARG A 42 -7.92 -1.38 -0.07
CA ARG A 42 -8.44 -0.11 -0.60
C ARG A 42 -8.24 0.01 -2.11
N SER A 43 -7.20 -0.60 -2.67
CA SER A 43 -6.96 -0.67 -4.12
C SER A 43 -7.97 -1.58 -4.85
N TYR A 44 -8.55 -2.58 -4.17
CA TYR A 44 -9.54 -3.50 -4.74
C TYR A 44 -11.00 -3.10 -4.47
N THR A 45 -11.25 -2.16 -3.55
CA THR A 45 -12.60 -1.65 -3.25
C THR A 45 -12.79 -0.25 -3.83
N ARG A 46 -13.98 0.04 -4.36
CA ARG A 46 -14.34 1.39 -4.84
C ARG A 46 -15.30 2.07 -3.86
N ILE A 47 -14.92 3.26 -3.38
CA ILE A 47 -15.79 4.07 -2.52
C ILE A 47 -16.95 4.59 -3.37
N LYS A 48 -18.19 4.29 -2.95
CA LYS A 48 -19.42 4.86 -3.51
C LYS A 48 -20.11 5.69 -2.44
N THR A 49 -20.14 7.01 -2.62
CA THR A 49 -20.84 7.93 -1.73
C THR A 49 -22.29 8.05 -2.17
N VAL A 50 -23.23 7.70 -1.28
CA VAL A 50 -24.67 7.87 -1.50
C VAL A 50 -25.19 8.85 -0.46
N ALA A 51 -25.72 9.98 -0.90
CA ALA A 51 -26.39 10.95 -0.04
C ALA A 51 -27.90 10.81 -0.24
N ILE A 52 -28.63 10.58 0.86
CA ILE A 52 -30.09 10.45 0.86
C ILE A 52 -30.65 11.73 1.47
N LYS A 53 -31.51 12.43 0.73
CA LYS A 53 -32.28 13.56 1.24
C LYS A 53 -33.41 12.99 2.12
N HIS A 54 -33.40 13.37 3.40
CA HIS A 54 -34.51 13.16 4.33
C HIS A 54 -35.30 14.47 4.38
N ASP A 55 -36.63 14.39 4.26
CA ASP A 55 -37.56 15.51 4.41
C ASP A 55 -37.98 15.74 5.86
#